data_AF-A0A8J5XIT2-F1
#
_entry.id   AF-A0A8J5XIT2-F1
#
_cell.length_a   1.000
_cell.length_b   1.000
_cell.length_c   1.000
_cell.angle_alpha   90.00
_cell.angle_beta   90.00
_cell.angle_gamma   90.00
#
_symmetry.space_group_name_H-M   'P 1'
#
loop_
_entity.id
_entity.type
_entity.pdbx_description
1 polymer ?
#
loop_
_entity_poly.entity_id
_entity_poly.type
_entity_poly.pdbx_seq_one_letter_code
_entity_poly.pdbx_strand_id
1 'polypeptide(L)'
;MAKTAKRAREASLLFPSKKQAHAEPRSTPKLSSAPPHSDLELSASEREAQLRAFDHELKYGPSVGVTRLERWERAERFGLRPPSHIPELLRTDGVPLASVFERLMRERAE
;
A
#
# COMPACT_ATOMS: atom_id res chain seq x y z
N MET A 1 64.33 0.92 24.34
CA MET A 1 63.42 -0.24 24.20
C MET A 1 62.42 0.04 23.09
N ALA A 2 62.20 -0.95 22.19
CA ALA A 2 61.20 -1.12 21.10
C ALA A 2 60.80 0.11 20.23
N LYS A 3 61.26 0.24 18.99
CA LYS A 3 60.88 -0.42 17.71
C LYS A 3 59.56 0.08 17.07
N THR A 4 59.74 0.62 15.86
CA THR A 4 58.78 1.05 14.83
C THR A 4 57.80 -0.04 14.40
N ALA A 5 56.61 0.33 13.90
CA ALA A 5 55.96 -0.31 12.75
C ALA A 5 54.75 0.50 12.23
N LYS A 6 54.64 0.48 10.91
CA LYS A 6 53.78 1.25 10.02
C LYS A 6 52.72 0.32 9.43
N ARG A 7 51.50 0.83 9.18
CA ARG A 7 50.58 0.48 8.06
C ARG A 7 49.85 -0.88 8.07
N ALA A 8 48.53 -0.83 7.88
CA ALA A 8 47.75 -1.57 6.85
C ALA A 8 46.25 -1.24 7.03
N ARG A 9 45.63 -0.54 6.08
CA ARG A 9 44.75 -1.03 4.99
C ARG A 9 43.27 -1.17 5.39
N GLU A 10 42.52 -0.16 4.95
CA GLU A 10 41.30 -0.26 4.14
C GLU A 10 40.66 -1.66 4.01
N ALA A 11 39.42 -1.78 4.47
CA ALA A 11 38.47 -2.76 3.97
C ALA A 11 37.07 -2.14 4.01
N SER A 12 36.71 -1.49 2.90
CA SER A 12 35.32 -1.30 2.50
C SER A 12 34.65 -2.67 2.49
N LEU A 13 33.76 -2.92 3.44
CA LEU A 13 32.81 -4.02 3.38
C LEU A 13 31.42 -3.42 3.21
N LEU A 14 31.26 -2.88 1.99
CA LEU A 14 30.05 -2.96 1.19
C LEU A 14 29.33 -4.29 1.50
N PHE A 15 28.30 -4.25 2.32
CA PHE A 15 27.50 -5.44 2.59
C PHE A 15 26.86 -5.90 1.26
N PRO A 16 27.17 -7.12 0.79
CA PRO A 16 26.80 -7.56 -0.54
C PRO A 16 25.30 -7.83 -0.66
N SER A 17 24.74 -7.27 -1.73
CA SER A 17 23.41 -7.53 -2.25
C SER A 17 23.22 -9.04 -2.52
N LYS A 18 22.32 -9.69 -1.77
CA LYS A 18 21.96 -11.09 -2.04
C LYS A 18 20.72 -11.15 -2.92
N LYS A 19 20.96 -11.19 -4.23
CA LYS A 19 20.01 -11.73 -5.21
C LYS A 19 19.94 -13.24 -5.03
N GLN A 20 18.77 -13.78 -4.74
CA GLN A 20 18.46 -15.18 -5.00
C GLN A 20 17.16 -15.26 -5.80
N ALA A 21 17.30 -15.66 -7.06
CA ALA A 21 16.24 -16.19 -7.88
C ALA A 21 16.24 -17.72 -7.70
N HIS A 22 15.08 -18.30 -7.41
CA HIS A 22 14.75 -19.69 -7.71
C HIS A 22 13.26 -19.76 -8.05
N ALA A 23 13.00 -20.00 -9.33
CA ALA A 23 11.77 -20.54 -9.92
C ALA A 23 11.72 -22.07 -9.60
N GLU A 24 10.64 -22.86 -9.58
CA GLU A 24 9.26 -22.96 -10.11
C GLU A 24 8.53 -24.00 -9.18
N PRO A 25 7.34 -24.57 -9.49
CA PRO A 25 6.04 -24.00 -9.82
C PRO A 25 4.97 -24.49 -8.81
N ARG A 26 3.91 -23.71 -8.57
CA ARG A 26 2.68 -24.26 -7.93
C ARG A 26 1.48 -24.00 -8.81
N SER A 27 0.97 -25.10 -9.33
CA SER A 27 -0.11 -25.21 -10.31
C SER A 27 -1.47 -24.78 -9.75
N THR A 28 -2.12 -23.82 -10.45
CA THR A 28 -3.57 -23.69 -10.75
C THR A 28 -4.56 -23.43 -9.59
N PRO A 29 -5.71 -22.71 -9.80
CA PRO A 29 -6.43 -22.54 -11.07
C PRO A 29 -6.54 -21.11 -11.60
N LYS A 30 -6.67 -21.05 -12.94
CA LYS A 30 -7.12 -19.89 -13.70
C LYS A 30 -8.52 -19.49 -13.24
N LEU A 31 -8.71 -18.21 -12.89
CA LEU A 31 -10.02 -17.59 -12.94
C LEU A 31 -9.90 -16.25 -13.68
N SER A 32 -10.55 -16.23 -14.85
CA SER A 32 -11.01 -15.08 -15.64
C SER A 32 -10.02 -13.95 -15.93
N SER A 33 -9.66 -13.89 -17.21
CA SER A 33 -9.27 -12.68 -17.95
C SER A 33 -9.96 -11.41 -17.42
N ALA A 34 -9.21 -10.55 -16.72
CA ALA A 34 -9.62 -9.16 -16.58
C ALA A 34 -9.39 -8.48 -17.94
N PRO A 35 -10.43 -7.89 -18.57
CA PRO A 35 -10.29 -7.21 -19.84
C PRO A 35 -9.36 -5.99 -19.73
N PRO A 36 -8.70 -5.58 -20.83
CA PRO A 36 -7.86 -4.40 -20.86
C PRO A 36 -8.73 -3.16 -20.58
N HIS A 37 -8.17 -2.22 -19.82
CA HIS A 37 -8.61 -0.84 -19.62
C HIS A 37 -9.84 -0.46 -20.47
N SER A 38 -11.02 -0.57 -19.87
CA SER A 38 -12.22 0.02 -20.43
C SER A 38 -12.62 1.11 -19.47
N ASP A 39 -12.71 2.34 -19.98
CA ASP A 39 -13.28 3.54 -19.36
C ASP A 39 -14.78 3.34 -19.07
N LEU A 40 -15.14 2.19 -18.49
CA LEU A 40 -16.45 1.91 -17.96
C LEU A 40 -16.49 2.64 -16.63
N GLU A 41 -17.20 3.76 -16.62
CA GLU A 41 -17.73 4.43 -15.44
C GLU A 41 -18.09 3.38 -14.38
N LEU A 42 -17.20 3.17 -13.41
CA LEU A 42 -17.44 2.26 -12.29
C LEU A 42 -18.70 2.73 -11.60
N SER A 43 -19.67 1.86 -11.32
CA SER A 43 -20.86 2.26 -10.56
C SER A 43 -20.47 2.78 -9.18
N ALA A 44 -21.31 3.62 -8.56
CA ALA A 44 -21.05 4.13 -7.20
C ALA A 44 -20.80 3.00 -6.18
N SER A 45 -21.46 1.85 -6.36
CA SER A 45 -21.30 0.66 -5.52
C SER A 45 -19.91 0.02 -5.68
N GLU A 46 -19.41 -0.08 -6.92
CA GLU A 46 -18.08 -0.64 -7.21
C GLU A 46 -16.97 0.28 -6.68
N ARG A 47 -17.11 1.59 -6.85
CA ARG A 47 -16.19 2.59 -6.27
C ARG A 47 -16.15 2.46 -4.75
N GLU A 48 -17.32 2.37 -4.11
CA GLU A 48 -17.40 2.18 -2.66
C GLU A 48 -16.74 0.85 -2.24
N ALA A 49 -16.93 -0.24 -2.99
CA ALA A 49 -16.30 -1.53 -2.70
C ALA A 49 -14.75 -1.45 -2.74
N GLN A 50 -14.19 -0.73 -3.72
CA GLN A 50 -12.73 -0.49 -3.79
C GLN A 50 -12.24 0.34 -2.61
N LEU A 51 -12.96 1.39 -2.24
CA LEU A 51 -12.63 2.22 -1.06
C LEU A 51 -12.73 1.42 0.25
N ARG A 52 -13.70 0.51 0.37
CA ARG A 52 -13.81 -0.42 1.51
C ARG A 52 -12.64 -1.40 1.56
N ALA A 53 -12.22 -1.94 0.40
CA ALA A 53 -11.06 -2.81 0.32
C ALA A 53 -9.78 -2.08 0.76
N PHE A 54 -9.62 -0.81 0.35
CA PHE A 54 -8.53 0.06 0.83
C PHE A 54 -8.62 0.28 2.34
N ASP A 55 -9.82 0.47 2.89
CA ASP A 55 -10.01 0.64 4.33
C ASP A 55 -9.48 -0.56 5.13
N HIS A 56 -9.58 -1.78 4.60
CA HIS A 56 -9.17 -3.01 5.28
C HIS A 56 -7.65 -3.27 5.25
N GLU A 57 -6.91 -2.51 4.45
CA GLU A 57 -5.47 -2.74 4.26
C GLU A 57 -4.65 -2.07 5.38
N LEU A 58 -4.27 -2.87 6.39
CA LEU A 58 -3.58 -2.39 7.59
C LEU A 58 -2.19 -1.81 7.31
N LYS A 59 -1.54 -2.18 6.19
CA LYS A 59 -0.19 -1.67 5.87
C LYS A 59 -0.15 -0.15 5.68
N TYR A 60 -1.28 0.47 5.32
CA TYR A 60 -1.40 1.93 5.14
C TYR A 60 -1.66 2.69 6.45
N GLY A 61 -1.58 2.01 7.59
CA GLY A 61 -1.78 2.59 8.92
C GLY A 61 -3.25 2.68 9.32
N PRO A 62 -3.55 3.26 10.50
CA PRO A 62 -4.90 3.33 11.04
C PRO A 62 -5.84 4.19 10.18
N SER A 63 -7.07 3.70 9.98
CA SER A 63 -8.21 4.38 9.32
C SER A 63 -9.06 5.22 10.25
N VAL A 64 -8.92 5.06 11.56
CA VAL A 64 -9.79 5.70 12.55
C VAL A 64 -9.36 7.15 12.75
N GLY A 65 -10.33 8.05 12.80
CA GLY A 65 -10.14 9.49 13.05
C GLY A 65 -9.58 10.27 11.86
N VAL A 66 -9.51 9.67 10.67
CA VAL A 66 -8.92 10.29 9.48
C VAL A 66 -9.78 9.98 8.25
N THR A 67 -9.82 10.90 7.30
CA THR A 67 -10.48 10.66 6.01
C THR A 67 -9.69 9.64 5.18
N ARG A 68 -10.37 9.02 4.20
CA ARG A 68 -9.73 8.10 3.25
C ARG A 68 -8.59 8.77 2.47
N LEU A 69 -8.72 10.07 2.16
CA LEU A 69 -7.71 10.85 1.45
C LEU A 69 -6.47 11.09 2.33
N GLU A 70 -6.66 11.55 3.56
CA GLU A 70 -5.54 11.77 4.50
C GLU A 70 -4.76 10.48 4.79
N ARG A 71 -5.47 9.34 4.86
CA ARG A 71 -4.84 8.03 5.00
C ARG A 71 -3.98 7.69 3.78
N TRP A 72 -4.49 7.94 2.57
CA TRP A 72 -3.75 7.73 1.33
C TRP A 72 -2.50 8.60 1.26
N GLU A 73 -2.63 9.90 1.53
CA GLU A 73 -1.49 10.84 1.52
C GLU A 73 -0.41 10.46 2.52
N ARG A 74 -0.80 10.00 3.71
CA ARG A 74 0.12 9.49 4.72
C ARG A 74 0.88 8.26 4.22
N ALA A 75 0.18 7.31 3.59
CA ALA A 75 0.79 6.11 3.05
C ALA A 75 1.78 6.41 1.90
N GLU A 76 1.45 7.35 1.02
CA GLU A 76 2.37 7.86 0.00
C GLU A 76 3.62 8.51 0.62
N ARG A 77 3.43 9.36 1.63
CA ARG A 77 4.54 10.00 2.36
C ARG A 77 5.49 9.01 3.04
N PHE A 78 4.97 7.85 3.46
CA PHE A 78 5.77 6.76 4.01
C PHE A 78 6.36 5.82 2.95
N GLY A 79 6.14 6.08 1.65
CA GLY A 79 6.67 5.25 0.57
C GLY A 79 6.01 3.87 0.47
N LEU A 80 4.80 3.70 1.01
CA LEU A 80 4.07 2.43 1.02
C LEU A 80 3.36 2.12 -0.30
N ARG A 81 3.41 3.05 -1.26
CA ARG A 81 2.83 2.95 -2.60
C ARG A 81 1.36 2.49 -2.58
N PRO A 82 0.44 3.19 -1.87
CA PRO A 82 -0.98 2.97 -2.02
C PRO A 82 -1.46 3.05 -3.48
N PRO A 83 -2.62 2.45 -3.82
CA PRO A 83 -3.10 2.45 -5.19
C PRO A 83 -3.43 3.87 -5.66
N SER A 84 -2.95 4.25 -6.85
CA SER A 84 -3.06 5.62 -7.38
C SER A 84 -4.47 6.05 -7.77
N HIS A 85 -5.38 5.09 -7.98
CA HIS A 85 -6.78 5.37 -8.33
C HIS A 85 -7.63 5.78 -7.11
N ILE A 86 -7.17 5.57 -5.88
CA ILE A 86 -7.96 5.86 -4.66
C ILE A 86 -8.33 7.35 -4.56
N PRO A 87 -7.42 8.33 -4.77
CA PRO A 87 -7.79 9.75 -4.78
C PRO A 87 -8.80 10.11 -5.87
N GLU A 88 -8.75 9.45 -7.03
CA GLU A 88 -9.68 9.69 -8.14
C GLU A 88 -11.09 9.22 -7.76
N LEU A 89 -11.20 8.03 -7.15
CA LEU A 89 -12.46 7.50 -6.63
C LEU A 89 -13.08 8.43 -5.57
N LEU A 90 -12.25 9.03 -4.70
CA LEU A 90 -12.69 9.94 -3.64
C LEU A 90 -13.16 11.31 -4.14
N ARG A 91 -12.70 11.73 -5.31
CA ARG A 91 -13.12 12.99 -5.96
C ARG A 91 -14.43 12.85 -6.73
N THR A 92 -14.92 11.64 -6.90
CA THR A 92 -16.17 11.38 -7.61
C THR A 92 -17.35 11.59 -6.66
N ASP A 93 -18.41 12.27 -7.12
CA ASP A 93 -19.59 12.50 -6.30
C ASP A 93 -20.32 11.18 -5.95
N GLY A 94 -20.96 11.17 -4.78
CA GLY A 94 -21.81 10.04 -4.33
C GLY A 94 -21.09 8.93 -3.56
N VAL A 95 -19.80 9.06 -3.25
CA VAL A 95 -19.10 8.16 -2.31
C VAL A 95 -18.85 8.84 -0.96
N PRO A 96 -19.10 8.15 0.18
CA PRO A 96 -18.79 8.70 1.49
C PRO A 96 -17.28 8.91 1.67
N LEU A 97 -16.89 10.08 2.17
CA LEU A 97 -15.50 10.37 2.53
C LEU A 97 -15.04 9.61 3.79
N ALA A 98 -16.00 9.23 4.64
CA ALA A 98 -15.76 8.50 5.87
C ALA A 98 -15.35 7.04 5.59
N SER A 99 -14.35 6.57 6.32
CA SER A 99 -13.95 5.17 6.35
C SER A 99 -15.08 4.28 6.88
N VAL A 100 -15.09 3.00 6.50
CA VAL A 100 -15.95 1.97 7.14
C VAL A 100 -15.82 2.02 8.67
N PHE A 101 -14.61 2.25 9.15
CA PHE A 101 -14.31 2.28 10.58
C PHE A 101 -14.91 3.50 11.28
N GLU A 102 -14.99 4.66 10.63
CA GLU A 102 -15.66 5.85 11.18
C GLU A 102 -17.17 5.62 11.33
N ARG A 103 -17.79 5.01 10.32
CA ARG A 103 -19.22 4.70 10.38
C ARG A 103 -19.54 3.74 11.53
N LEU A 104 -18.73 2.69 11.68
CA LEU A 104 -18.89 1.71 12.75
C LEU A 104 -18.75 2.32 14.15
N MET A 105 -17.83 3.27 14.32
CA MET A 105 -17.64 3.92 15.61
C MET A 105 -18.77 4.89 15.96
N ARG A 106 -19.41 5.49 14.97
CA ARG A 106 -20.61 6.31 15.16
C ARG A 106 -21.82 5.47 15.58
N GLU A 107 -22.02 4.33 14.94
CA GLU A 107 -23.16 3.42 15.21
C GLU A 107 -23.07 2.74 16.58
N ARG A 108 -21.87 2.66 17.19
CA ARG A 108 -21.66 2.11 18.55
C ARG A 108 -21.71 3.14 19.66
N ALA A 109 -21.80 4.42 19.32
CA ALA A 109 -21.88 5.52 20.28
C ALA A 109 -23.33 5.88 20.66
N GLU A 110 -24.30 5.16 20.09
CA GLU A 110 -25.75 5.24 20.36
C GLU A 110 -26.22 4.00 21.14
#